data_AF-A0A916WK43-F1
#
_entry.id   AF-A0A916WK43-F1
#
_cell.length_a   1.000
_cell.length_b   1.000
_cell.length_c   1.000
_cell.angle_alpha   90.00
_cell.angle_beta   90.00
_cell.angle_gamma   90.00
#
_symmetry.space_group_name_H-M   'P 1'
#
loop_
_entity.id
_entity.type
_entity.pdbx_description
1 polymer ?
#
loop_
_entity_poly.entity_id
_entity_poly.type
_entity_poly.pdbx_seq_one_letter_code
_entity_poly.pdbx_strand_id
1 'polypeptide(L)'
;MTIVSTRRAKAQAASGSGPTSSEAGAWPGAKQRFALFGEVLLTGIIVVLVSIPIVTIPLALAVGKRHLMRFLRAEGSQLALVAGDVREGFIGGVGIGCAWLAATGILLMDLLLVASGALPGGVAVGALAVVLLAALTVLTLWVAASWTPASGWRAAVRTGFASLRTDPIGSVYLLVGAGLVVLFTWMLPPLIIPALGCVCFAVAAIAVRHAARRA
;
A
#
# COMPACT_ATOMS: atom_id res chain seq x y z
N MET A 1 34.56 22.38 28.61
CA MET A 1 33.15 22.77 28.85
C MET A 1 32.37 22.84 27.52
N THR A 2 32.64 21.93 26.58
CA THR A 2 32.32 22.12 25.15
C THR A 2 31.45 21.00 24.57
N ILE A 3 31.32 19.88 25.30
CA ILE A 3 30.58 18.68 24.84
C ILE A 3 29.08 18.79 25.20
N VAL A 4 28.75 19.54 26.25
CA VAL A 4 27.35 19.72 26.71
C VAL A 4 26.57 20.67 25.78
N SER A 5 27.22 21.68 25.19
CA SER A 5 26.60 22.61 24.24
C SER A 5 26.17 21.92 22.95
N THR A 6 26.97 20.98 22.43
CA THR A 6 26.66 20.20 21.22
C THR A 6 25.45 19.28 21.38
N ARG A 7 25.23 18.69 22.56
CA ARG A 7 24.03 17.87 22.81
C ARG A 7 22.76 18.72 22.94
N ARG A 8 22.85 19.87 23.62
CA ARG A 8 21.71 20.80 23.74
C ARG A 8 21.33 21.42 22.39
N ALA A 9 22.32 21.77 21.56
CA ALA A 9 22.08 22.26 20.21
C ALA A 9 21.43 21.20 19.30
N LYS A 10 21.84 19.93 19.39
CA LYS A 10 21.17 18.82 18.66
C LYS A 10 19.74 18.58 19.15
N ALA A 11 19.49 18.68 20.46
CA ALA A 11 18.15 18.55 21.01
C ALA A 11 17.23 19.70 20.59
N GLN A 12 17.74 20.94 20.54
CA GLN A 12 17.00 22.13 20.07
C GLN A 12 16.74 22.13 18.55
N ALA A 13 17.68 21.59 17.76
CA ALA A 13 17.46 21.35 16.33
C ALA A 13 16.40 20.26 16.09
N ALA A 14 16.33 19.24 16.96
CA ALA A 14 15.30 18.21 16.90
C ALA A 14 13.91 18.71 17.35
N SER A 15 13.84 19.71 18.24
CA SER A 15 12.58 20.36 18.65
C SER A 15 12.05 21.41 17.69
N GLY A 16 12.77 21.71 16.59
CA GLY A 16 12.36 22.67 15.57
C GLY A 16 12.55 24.15 15.94
N SER A 17 13.20 24.44 17.08
CA SER A 17 13.49 25.81 17.55
C SER A 17 14.94 26.24 17.31
N GLY A 18 15.77 25.36 16.77
CA GLY A 18 17.12 25.69 16.29
C GLY A 18 17.11 26.30 14.88
N PRO A 19 18.24 26.91 14.44
CA PRO A 19 18.35 27.51 13.12
C PRO A 19 17.97 26.49 12.04
N THR A 20 17.07 26.87 11.13
CA THR A 20 16.57 26.01 10.06
C THR A 20 17.72 25.69 9.11
N SER A 21 18.42 24.58 9.34
CA SER A 21 19.31 24.01 8.34
C SER A 21 18.44 23.70 7.12
N SER A 22 18.74 24.34 5.99
CA SER A 22 18.03 24.23 4.71
C SER A 22 18.05 22.82 4.10
N GLU A 23 18.67 21.85 4.75
CA GLU A 23 18.57 20.43 4.42
C GLU A 23 17.26 19.82 4.97
N ALA A 24 16.13 20.34 4.49
CA ALA A 24 14.90 19.58 4.48
C ALA A 24 15.13 18.36 3.57
N GLY A 25 15.66 17.27 4.14
CA GLY A 25 15.84 16.01 3.40
C GLY A 25 14.54 15.62 2.68
N ALA A 26 14.66 14.86 1.59
CA ALA A 26 13.59 14.58 0.61
C ALA A 26 12.23 14.12 1.18
N TRP A 27 12.17 13.73 2.46
CA TRP A 27 10.97 13.29 3.17
C TRP A 27 10.85 14.00 4.53
N PRO A 28 10.38 15.26 4.59
CA PRO A 28 10.27 16.02 5.84
C PRO A 28 9.31 15.37 6.84
N GLY A 29 8.19 14.82 6.36
CA GLY A 29 7.18 14.15 7.21
C GLY A 29 7.67 12.86 7.86
N ALA A 30 8.67 12.19 7.29
CA ALA A 30 9.24 10.96 7.84
C ALA A 30 10.09 11.20 9.10
N LYS A 31 10.55 12.43 9.35
CA LYS A 31 11.40 12.75 10.51
C LYS A 31 10.64 12.67 11.84
N GLN A 32 9.32 12.88 11.83
CA GLN A 32 8.48 12.84 13.02
C GLN A 32 7.86 11.45 13.22
N ARG A 33 8.55 10.58 13.97
CA ARG A 33 8.17 9.15 14.13
C ARG A 33 6.76 8.93 14.69
N PHE A 34 6.34 9.73 15.67
CA PHE A 34 4.98 9.64 16.25
C PHE A 34 3.90 10.10 15.28
N ALA A 35 4.14 11.21 14.57
CA ALA A 35 3.22 11.70 13.55
C ALA A 35 3.11 10.70 12.39
N LEU A 36 4.22 10.10 11.97
CA LEU A 36 4.23 9.05 10.95
C LEU A 36 3.44 7.82 11.41
N PHE A 37 3.61 7.37 12.64
CA PHE A 37 2.83 6.25 13.18
C PHE A 37 1.32 6.56 13.19
N GLY A 38 0.94 7.76 13.64
CA GLY A 38 -0.44 8.23 13.62
C GLY A 38 -1.01 8.28 12.20
N GLU A 39 -0.24 8.77 11.22
CA GLU A 39 -0.67 8.84 9.83
C GLU A 39 -0.80 7.46 9.20
N VAL A 40 0.11 6.52 9.51
CA VAL A 40 0.01 5.13 9.07
C VAL A 40 -1.26 4.48 9.61
N LEU A 41 -1.60 4.72 10.89
CA LEU A 41 -2.83 4.23 11.49
C LEU A 41 -4.08 4.86 10.85
N LEU A 42 -4.07 6.18 10.63
CA LEU A 42 -5.14 6.91 9.93
C LEU A 42 -5.32 6.40 8.50
N THR A 43 -4.22 6.14 7.80
CA THR A 43 -4.23 5.53 6.45
C THR A 43 -4.90 4.17 6.51
N GLY A 44 -4.59 3.35 7.50
CA GLY A 44 -5.27 2.08 7.76
C GLY A 44 -6.79 2.24 7.90
N ILE A 45 -7.24 3.23 8.68
CA ILE A 45 -8.68 3.53 8.87
C ILE A 45 -9.31 3.95 7.54
N ILE A 46 -8.69 4.84 6.78
CA ILE A 46 -9.17 5.27 5.47
C ILE A 46 -9.32 4.08 4.54
N VAL A 47 -8.32 3.19 4.50
CA VAL A 47 -8.37 1.99 3.66
C VAL A 47 -9.53 1.08 4.09
N VAL A 48 -9.70 0.83 5.39
CA VAL A 48 -10.82 0.03 5.91
C VAL A 48 -12.16 0.62 5.47
N LEU A 49 -12.38 1.91 5.73
CA LEU A 49 -13.64 2.59 5.39
C LEU A 49 -13.93 2.57 3.89
N VAL A 50 -12.92 2.87 3.07
CA VAL A 50 -13.07 2.86 1.60
C VAL A 50 -13.24 1.44 1.08
N SER A 51 -12.69 0.41 1.76
CA SER A 51 -12.78 -0.99 1.35
C SER A 51 -14.09 -1.70 1.74
N ILE A 52 -15.02 -1.04 2.47
CA ILE A 52 -16.30 -1.64 2.89
C ILE A 52 -17.09 -2.27 1.72
N PRO A 53 -17.22 -1.63 0.54
CA PRO A 53 -17.88 -2.23 -0.62
C PRO A 53 -17.18 -3.48 -1.19
N ILE A 54 -16.00 -3.86 -0.68
CA ILE A 54 -15.08 -4.93 -1.12
C ILE A 54 -14.53 -4.71 -2.53
N VAL A 55 -15.38 -4.38 -3.49
CA VAL A 55 -15.04 -4.01 -4.87
C VAL A 55 -14.06 -2.84 -4.94
N THR A 56 -14.00 -2.03 -3.89
CA THR A 56 -13.14 -0.85 -3.79
C THR A 56 -11.78 -1.13 -3.16
N ILE A 57 -11.41 -2.38 -2.85
CA ILE A 57 -10.09 -2.69 -2.25
C ILE A 57 -8.91 -2.11 -3.07
N PRO A 58 -8.84 -2.26 -4.41
CA PRO A 58 -7.78 -1.64 -5.20
C PRO A 58 -7.77 -0.11 -5.09
N LEU A 59 -8.96 0.51 -5.06
CA LEU A 59 -9.12 1.96 -4.89
C LEU A 59 -8.67 2.41 -3.50
N ALA A 60 -9.07 1.70 -2.45
CA ALA A 60 -8.74 1.99 -1.06
C ALA A 60 -7.21 2.02 -0.86
N LEU A 61 -6.50 1.04 -1.42
CA LEU A 61 -5.03 0.99 -1.38
C LEU A 61 -4.38 2.14 -2.15
N ALA A 62 -4.92 2.52 -3.31
CA ALA A 62 -4.41 3.63 -4.12
C ALA A 62 -4.57 4.98 -3.39
N VAL A 63 -5.76 5.21 -2.80
CA VAL A 63 -6.08 6.39 -1.99
C VAL A 63 -5.21 6.43 -0.75
N GLY A 64 -5.08 5.32 -0.03
CA GLY A 64 -4.25 5.20 1.17
C GLY A 64 -2.78 5.54 0.90
N LYS A 65 -2.19 4.98 -0.17
CA LYS A 65 -0.83 5.33 -0.60
C LYS A 65 -0.70 6.81 -0.94
N ARG A 66 -1.68 7.42 -1.61
CA ARG A 66 -1.61 8.85 -1.98
C ARG A 66 -1.72 9.76 -0.76
N HIS A 67 -2.61 9.45 0.17
CA HIS A 67 -2.75 10.16 1.44
C HIS A 67 -1.42 10.15 2.21
N LEU A 68 -0.82 8.97 2.37
CA LEU A 68 0.46 8.82 3.06
C LEU A 68 1.61 9.55 2.36
N MET A 69 1.65 9.53 1.02
CA MET A 69 2.67 10.26 0.25
C MET A 69 2.56 11.79 0.38
N ARG A 70 1.34 12.33 0.49
CA ARG A 70 1.12 13.76 0.77
C ARG A 70 1.71 14.13 2.14
N PHE A 71 1.41 13.33 3.17
CA PHE A 71 1.98 13.50 4.50
C PHE A 71 3.51 13.43 4.50
N LEU A 72 4.10 12.43 3.84
CA LEU A 72 5.56 12.26 3.77
C LEU A 72 6.26 13.47 3.13
N ARG A 73 5.59 14.15 2.19
CA ARG A 73 6.07 15.35 1.50
C ARG A 73 5.73 16.66 2.22
N ALA A 74 5.07 16.60 3.37
CA ALA A 74 4.53 17.76 4.07
C ALA A 74 3.55 18.61 3.23
N GLU A 75 2.92 17.99 2.22
CA GLU A 75 1.79 18.54 1.49
C GLU A 75 0.54 18.23 2.33
N GLY A 76 -0.07 19.22 2.99
CA GLY A 76 -1.07 19.01 4.05
C GLY A 76 -2.13 17.93 3.78
N SER A 77 -2.41 17.07 4.78
CA SER A 77 -3.31 15.92 4.67
C SER A 77 -4.79 16.27 4.89
N GLN A 78 -5.37 17.06 3.98
CA GLN A 78 -6.80 17.39 4.07
C GLN A 78 -7.68 16.21 3.64
N LEU A 79 -8.65 15.84 4.49
CA LEU A 79 -9.68 14.83 4.19
C LEU A 79 -10.48 15.15 2.91
N ALA A 80 -10.59 16.43 2.54
CA ALA A 80 -11.21 16.86 1.28
C ALA A 80 -10.49 16.31 0.04
N LEU A 81 -9.15 16.22 0.09
CA LEU A 81 -8.37 15.66 -1.01
C LEU A 81 -8.56 14.14 -1.13
N VAL A 82 -8.73 13.46 0.01
CA VAL A 82 -9.06 12.02 0.05
C VAL A 82 -10.43 11.78 -0.58
N ALA A 83 -11.43 12.60 -0.23
CA ALA A 83 -12.77 12.50 -0.83
C ALA A 83 -12.76 12.75 -2.34
N GLY A 84 -11.94 13.71 -2.81
CA GLY A 84 -11.71 13.94 -4.25
C GLY A 84 -11.11 12.71 -4.94
N ASP A 85 -10.06 12.12 -4.36
CA ASP A 85 -9.41 10.92 -4.91
C ASP A 85 -10.38 9.73 -4.98
N VAL A 86 -11.18 9.54 -3.94
CA VAL A 86 -12.22 8.49 -3.92
C VAL A 86 -13.22 8.72 -5.04
N ARG A 87 -13.75 9.95 -5.19
CA ARG A 87 -14.75 10.26 -6.23
C ARG A 87 -14.21 10.04 -7.65
N GLU A 88 -13.00 10.53 -7.92
CA GLU A 88 -12.35 10.39 -9.23
C GLU A 88 -11.99 8.93 -9.53
N GLY A 89 -11.53 8.19 -8.52
CA GLY A 89 -11.14 6.80 -8.65
C GLY A 89 -12.31 5.81 -8.68
N PHE A 90 -13.46 6.15 -8.08
CA PHE A 90 -14.59 5.24 -7.92
C PHE A 90 -15.18 4.82 -9.28
N ILE A 91 -15.66 5.77 -10.08
CA ILE A 91 -16.38 5.46 -11.33
C ILE A 91 -15.50 4.64 -12.31
N GLY A 92 -14.24 5.04 -12.48
CA GLY A 92 -13.30 4.32 -13.34
C GLY A 92 -12.76 3.01 -12.74
N GLY A 93 -12.86 2.86 -11.42
CA GLY A 93 -12.28 1.75 -10.66
C GLY A 93 -13.24 0.60 -10.42
N VAL A 94 -14.57 0.81 -10.48
CA VAL A 94 -15.57 -0.25 -10.26
C VAL A 94 -15.31 -1.46 -11.15
N GLY A 95 -15.05 -1.27 -12.45
CA GLY A 95 -14.78 -2.38 -13.37
C GLY A 95 -13.55 -3.21 -12.98
N ILE A 96 -12.48 -2.55 -12.52
CA ILE A 96 -11.26 -3.24 -12.04
C ILE A 96 -11.53 -3.95 -10.73
N GLY A 97 -12.26 -3.30 -9.83
CA GLY A 97 -12.71 -3.87 -8.58
C GLY A 97 -13.53 -5.15 -8.77
N CYS A 98 -14.51 -5.11 -9.69
CA CYS A 98 -15.34 -6.27 -10.03
C CYS A 98 -14.51 -7.39 -10.64
N ALA A 99 -13.61 -7.06 -11.57
CA ALA A 99 -12.72 -8.06 -12.18
C ALA A 99 -11.79 -8.69 -11.15
N TRP A 100 -11.22 -7.90 -10.24
CA TRP A 100 -10.37 -8.38 -9.16
C TRP A 100 -11.16 -9.28 -8.19
N LEU A 101 -12.38 -8.87 -7.80
CA LEU A 101 -13.24 -9.63 -6.91
C LEU A 101 -13.66 -10.96 -7.53
N ALA A 102 -14.05 -10.95 -8.82
CA ALA A 102 -14.40 -12.15 -9.56
C ALA A 102 -13.22 -13.11 -9.68
N ALA A 103 -12.03 -12.61 -10.08
CA ALA A 103 -10.82 -13.43 -10.19
C ALA A 103 -10.42 -14.04 -8.85
N THR A 104 -10.47 -13.26 -7.77
CA THR A 104 -10.19 -13.74 -6.41
C THR A 104 -11.21 -14.80 -5.99
N GLY A 105 -12.49 -14.56 -6.23
CA GLY A 105 -13.56 -15.50 -5.92
C GLY A 105 -13.39 -16.84 -6.64
N ILE A 106 -13.09 -16.83 -7.94
CA ILE A 106 -12.83 -18.04 -8.73
C ILE A 106 -11.65 -18.83 -8.13
N LEU A 107 -10.52 -18.18 -7.88
CA LEU A 107 -9.34 -18.86 -7.32
C LEU A 107 -9.58 -19.44 -5.92
N LEU A 108 -10.35 -18.73 -5.08
CA LEU A 108 -10.76 -19.26 -3.77
C LEU A 108 -11.71 -20.44 -3.90
N MET A 109 -12.64 -20.42 -4.85
CA MET A 109 -13.49 -21.57 -5.15
C MET A 109 -12.65 -22.77 -5.60
N ASP A 110 -11.69 -22.58 -6.50
CA ASP A 110 -10.77 -23.65 -6.93
C ASP A 110 -10.03 -24.27 -5.74
N LEU A 111 -9.55 -23.44 -4.81
CA LEU A 111 -8.88 -23.90 -3.59
C LEU A 111 -9.82 -24.69 -2.66
N LEU A 112 -11.08 -24.27 -2.52
CA LEU A 112 -12.09 -25.01 -1.75
C LEU A 112 -12.44 -26.35 -2.40
N LEU A 113 -12.52 -26.40 -3.73
CA LEU A 113 -12.75 -27.62 -4.51
C LEU A 113 -11.56 -28.60 -4.38
N VAL A 114 -10.33 -28.08 -4.37
CA VAL A 114 -9.14 -28.88 -4.11
C VAL A 114 -9.16 -29.42 -2.68
N ALA A 115 -9.51 -28.57 -1.71
CA ALA A 115 -9.58 -28.95 -0.30
C ALA A 115 -10.64 -30.01 0.01
N SER A 116 -11.72 -30.09 -0.79
CA SER A 116 -12.75 -31.12 -0.64
C SER A 116 -12.34 -32.50 -1.16
N GLY A 117 -11.21 -32.61 -1.87
CA GLY A 117 -10.72 -33.87 -2.44
C GLY A 117 -11.49 -34.35 -3.67
N ALA A 118 -12.38 -33.53 -4.23
CA ALA A 118 -13.24 -33.90 -5.36
C ALA A 118 -12.50 -34.00 -6.72
N LEU A 119 -11.25 -33.51 -6.82
CA LEU A 119 -10.49 -33.45 -8.08
C LEU A 119 -9.34 -34.48 -8.14
N PRO A 120 -9.33 -35.39 -9.13
CA PRO A 120 -8.12 -36.13 -9.49
C PRO A 120 -7.03 -35.14 -9.95
N GLY A 121 -5.90 -35.08 -9.23
CA GLY A 121 -4.83 -34.10 -9.49
C GLY A 121 -4.95 -32.77 -8.73
N GLY A 122 -5.78 -32.71 -7.68
CA GLY A 122 -6.02 -31.50 -6.88
C GLY A 122 -4.75 -30.77 -6.39
N VAL A 123 -3.64 -31.47 -6.16
CA VAL A 123 -2.37 -30.85 -5.72
C VAL A 123 -1.83 -29.86 -6.78
N ALA A 124 -1.81 -30.23 -8.06
CA ALA A 124 -1.29 -29.37 -9.12
C ALA A 124 -2.20 -28.16 -9.36
N VAL A 125 -3.53 -28.38 -9.34
CA VAL A 125 -4.53 -27.32 -9.47
C VAL A 125 -4.44 -26.36 -8.28
N GLY A 126 -4.33 -26.88 -7.06
CA GLY A 126 -4.17 -26.08 -5.84
C GLY A 126 -2.90 -25.24 -5.86
N ALA A 127 -1.77 -25.84 -6.24
CA ALA A 127 -0.50 -25.12 -6.36
C ALA A 127 -0.60 -23.97 -7.38
N LEU A 128 -1.19 -24.22 -8.55
CA LEU A 128 -1.42 -23.18 -9.56
C LEU A 128 -2.35 -22.08 -9.04
N ALA A 129 -3.45 -22.44 -8.36
CA ALA A 129 -4.39 -21.48 -7.79
C ALA A 129 -3.72 -20.58 -6.74
N VAL A 130 -2.89 -21.14 -5.86
CA VAL A 130 -2.10 -20.36 -4.89
C VAL A 130 -1.14 -19.39 -5.61
N VAL A 131 -0.42 -19.87 -6.63
CA VAL A 131 0.51 -19.02 -7.41
C VAL A 131 -0.23 -17.89 -8.11
N LEU A 132 -1.38 -18.17 -8.73
CA LEU A 132 -2.21 -17.17 -9.38
C LEU A 132 -2.79 -16.16 -8.38
N LEU A 133 -3.19 -16.62 -7.20
CA LEU A 133 -3.70 -15.75 -6.14
C LEU A 133 -2.59 -14.81 -5.63
N ALA A 134 -1.38 -15.34 -5.38
CA ALA A 134 -0.22 -14.56 -5.00
C ALA A 134 0.15 -13.51 -6.08
N ALA A 135 0.16 -13.92 -7.36
CA ALA A 135 0.41 -13.01 -8.47
C ALA A 135 -0.66 -11.91 -8.58
N LEU A 136 -1.93 -12.25 -8.38
CA LEU A 136 -3.05 -11.31 -8.36
C LEU A 136 -2.90 -10.30 -7.21
N THR A 137 -2.53 -10.75 -6.01
CA THR A 137 -2.28 -9.87 -4.85
C THR A 137 -1.18 -8.87 -5.16
N VAL A 138 -0.03 -9.33 -5.66
CA VAL A 138 1.11 -8.46 -5.98
C VAL A 138 0.75 -7.50 -7.11
N LEU A 139 0.04 -7.95 -8.14
CA LEU A 139 -0.44 -7.10 -9.21
C LEU A 139 -1.35 -5.99 -8.66
N THR A 140 -2.32 -6.31 -7.81
CA THR A 140 -3.21 -5.31 -7.19
C THR A 140 -2.42 -4.25 -6.44
N LEU A 141 -1.40 -4.65 -5.67
CA LEU A 141 -0.54 -3.72 -4.95
C LEU A 141 0.26 -2.82 -5.89
N TRP A 142 0.78 -3.34 -7.01
CA TRP A 142 1.46 -2.55 -8.04
C TRP A 142 0.53 -1.59 -8.78
N VAL A 143 -0.69 -2.03 -9.11
CA VAL A 143 -1.71 -1.18 -9.72
C VAL A 143 -2.09 -0.04 -8.77
N ALA A 144 -2.31 -0.34 -7.49
CA ALA A 144 -2.55 0.68 -6.48
C ALA A 144 -1.36 1.64 -6.32
N ALA A 145 -0.12 1.13 -6.37
CA ALA A 145 1.09 1.95 -6.31
C ALA A 145 1.20 2.96 -7.45
N SER A 146 0.78 2.56 -8.65
CA SER A 146 0.95 3.30 -9.90
C SER A 146 -0.25 4.17 -10.27
N TRP A 147 -1.39 4.01 -9.60
CA TRP A 147 -2.57 4.80 -9.87
C TRP A 147 -2.41 6.26 -9.45
N THR A 148 -2.84 7.16 -10.34
CA THR A 148 -3.08 8.58 -10.08
C THR A 148 -4.32 9.00 -10.85
N PRO A 149 -5.08 10.02 -10.41
CA PRO A 149 -6.23 10.49 -11.18
C PRO A 149 -5.87 11.02 -12.56
N ALA A 150 -4.70 11.64 -12.71
CA ALA A 150 -4.23 12.18 -13.99
C ALA A 150 -3.95 11.08 -15.03
N SER A 151 -3.38 9.95 -14.61
CA SER A 151 -3.09 8.83 -15.51
C SER A 151 -4.27 7.87 -15.69
N GLY A 152 -5.17 7.85 -14.70
CA GLY A 152 -6.30 6.94 -14.63
C GLY A 152 -5.91 5.47 -14.45
N TRP A 153 -6.94 4.63 -14.46
CA TRP A 153 -6.85 3.20 -14.16
C TRP A 153 -6.19 2.34 -15.24
N ARG A 154 -6.42 2.65 -16.52
CA ARG A 154 -5.81 1.88 -17.64
C ARG A 154 -4.28 1.96 -17.60
N ALA A 155 -3.74 3.16 -17.35
CA ALA A 155 -2.30 3.36 -17.22
C ALA A 155 -1.74 2.65 -15.98
N ALA A 156 -2.47 2.66 -14.87
CA ALA A 156 -2.09 1.97 -13.64
C ALA A 156 -1.99 0.44 -13.86
N VAL A 157 -3.00 -0.16 -14.51
CA VAL A 157 -2.99 -1.60 -14.83
C VAL A 157 -1.79 -1.95 -15.72
N ARG A 158 -1.58 -1.21 -16.81
CA ARG A 158 -0.43 -1.43 -17.70
C ARG A 158 0.91 -1.31 -16.98
N THR A 159 1.05 -0.29 -16.13
CA THR A 159 2.27 -0.07 -15.35
C THR A 159 2.46 -1.16 -14.30
N GLY A 160 1.38 -1.63 -13.68
CA GLY A 160 1.44 -2.72 -12.71
C GLY A 160 1.91 -4.03 -13.33
N PHE A 161 1.40 -4.39 -14.52
CA PHE A 161 1.87 -5.55 -15.26
C PHE A 161 3.35 -5.44 -15.68
N ALA A 162 3.78 -4.26 -16.13
CA ALA A 162 5.19 -4.04 -16.45
C ALA A 162 6.07 -4.21 -15.20
N SER A 163 5.66 -3.61 -14.08
CA SER A 163 6.41 -3.65 -12.81
C SER A 163 6.53 -5.06 -12.26
N LEU A 164 5.45 -5.86 -12.33
CA LEU A 164 5.43 -7.26 -11.93
C LEU A 164 6.48 -8.10 -12.68
N ARG A 165 6.73 -7.79 -13.96
CA ARG A 165 7.71 -8.49 -14.81
C ARG A 165 9.14 -7.97 -14.61
N THR A 166 9.31 -6.68 -14.36
CA THR A 166 10.64 -6.05 -14.31
C THR A 166 11.27 -6.00 -12.92
N ASP A 167 10.48 -6.08 -11.83
CA ASP A 167 10.98 -5.99 -10.45
C ASP A 167 10.52 -7.19 -9.59
N PRO A 168 11.12 -8.39 -9.77
CA PRO A 168 10.77 -9.57 -8.97
C PRO A 168 11.06 -9.38 -7.48
N ILE A 169 12.09 -8.60 -7.15
CA ILE A 169 12.46 -8.28 -5.77
C ILE A 169 11.36 -7.43 -5.10
N GLY A 170 10.82 -6.43 -5.80
CA GLY A 170 9.64 -5.67 -5.35
C GLY A 170 8.42 -6.54 -5.14
N SER A 171 8.18 -7.48 -6.05
CA SER A 171 7.08 -8.43 -5.93
C SER A 171 7.20 -9.29 -4.67
N VAL A 172 8.41 -9.76 -4.31
CA VAL A 172 8.65 -10.51 -3.07
C VAL A 172 8.35 -9.65 -1.83
N TYR A 173 8.82 -8.39 -1.77
CA TYR A 173 8.52 -7.52 -0.64
C TYR A 173 7.02 -7.24 -0.48
N LEU A 174 6.31 -7.03 -1.59
CA LEU A 174 4.85 -6.84 -1.57
C LEU A 174 4.13 -8.10 -1.10
N LEU A 175 4.58 -9.27 -1.55
CA LEU A 175 3.99 -10.56 -1.17
C LEU A 175 4.21 -10.86 0.32
N VAL A 176 5.42 -10.62 0.83
CA VAL A 176 5.72 -10.77 2.27
C VAL A 176 4.87 -9.79 3.09
N GLY A 177 4.77 -8.54 2.67
CA GLY A 177 3.92 -7.54 3.32
C GLY A 177 2.45 -7.98 3.39
N ALA A 178 1.89 -8.45 2.28
CA ALA A 178 0.52 -8.97 2.23
C ALA A 178 0.34 -10.22 3.11
N GLY A 179 1.30 -11.15 3.08
CA GLY A 179 1.28 -12.35 3.92
C GLY A 179 1.30 -12.02 5.42
N LEU A 180 2.09 -11.04 5.84
CA LEU A 180 2.10 -10.55 7.22
C LEU A 180 0.75 -9.94 7.63
N VAL A 181 0.09 -9.20 6.73
CA VAL A 181 -1.26 -8.69 7.00
C VAL A 181 -2.26 -9.81 7.21
N VAL A 182 -2.25 -10.82 6.35
CA VAL A 182 -3.12 -12.00 6.49
C VAL A 182 -2.83 -12.70 7.82
N LEU A 183 -1.56 -12.95 8.13
CA LEU A 183 -1.13 -13.60 9.37
C LEU A 183 -1.58 -12.83 10.62
N PHE A 184 -1.35 -11.51 10.66
CA PHE A 184 -1.71 -10.69 11.81
C PHE A 184 -3.21 -10.53 11.97
N THR A 185 -3.95 -10.34 10.87
CA THR A 185 -5.41 -10.21 10.91
C THR A 185 -6.07 -11.53 11.31
N TRP A 186 -5.49 -12.66 10.90
CA TRP A 186 -5.93 -13.98 11.33
C TRP A 186 -5.73 -14.19 12.83
N MET A 187 -4.58 -13.80 13.37
CA MET A 187 -4.27 -13.96 14.79
C MET A 187 -5.09 -13.00 15.66
N LEU A 188 -5.24 -11.74 15.22
CA LEU A 188 -5.93 -10.67 15.93
C LEU A 188 -6.70 -9.80 14.92
N PRO A 189 -8.01 -10.00 14.74
CA PRO A 189 -8.82 -9.21 13.81
C PRO A 189 -8.66 -7.68 13.95
N PRO A 190 -8.50 -7.10 15.18
CA PRO A 190 -8.27 -5.66 15.34
C PRO A 190 -7.00 -5.12 14.66
N LEU A 191 -6.01 -5.97 14.36
CA LEU A 191 -4.76 -5.57 13.69
C LEU A 191 -4.95 -5.22 12.21
N ILE A 192 -6.13 -5.43 11.62
CA ILE A 192 -6.37 -5.09 10.21
C ILE A 192 -6.08 -3.62 9.91
N ILE A 193 -6.43 -2.71 10.83
CA ILE A 193 -6.22 -1.27 10.68
C ILE A 193 -4.72 -0.95 10.55
N PRO A 194 -3.86 -1.23 11.56
CA PRO A 194 -2.43 -0.96 11.44
C PRO A 194 -1.76 -1.77 10.33
N ALA A 195 -2.20 -3.00 10.07
CA ALA A 195 -1.64 -3.85 9.03
C ALA A 195 -1.86 -3.26 7.61
N LEU A 196 -3.06 -2.75 7.32
CA LEU A 196 -3.36 -2.08 6.05
C LEU A 196 -2.58 -0.76 5.89
N GLY A 197 -2.41 -0.01 6.98
CA GLY A 197 -1.54 1.16 7.02
C GLY A 197 -0.09 0.81 6.63
N CYS A 198 0.46 -0.25 7.22
CA CYS A 198 1.79 -0.76 6.92
C CYS A 198 1.94 -1.22 5.46
N VAL A 199 0.91 -1.86 4.89
CA VAL A 199 0.91 -2.21 3.46
C VAL A 199 0.96 -0.97 2.59
N CYS A 200 0.16 0.06 2.88
CA CYS A 200 0.20 1.31 2.13
C CYS A 200 1.58 1.99 2.22
N PHE A 201 2.22 1.94 3.40
CA PHE A 201 3.59 2.42 3.59
C PHE A 201 4.61 1.61 2.77
N ALA A 202 4.51 0.28 2.75
CA ALA A 202 5.36 -0.58 1.94
C ALA A 202 5.20 -0.31 0.44
N VAL A 203 3.95 -0.17 -0.02
CA VAL A 203 3.61 0.20 -1.40
C VAL A 203 4.20 1.57 -1.77
N ALA A 204 4.10 2.55 -0.88
CA ALA A 204 4.70 3.88 -1.06
C ALA A 204 6.23 3.80 -1.17
N ALA A 205 6.89 3.06 -0.28
CA ALA A 205 8.35 2.88 -0.30
C ALA A 205 8.83 2.21 -1.59
N ILE A 206 8.11 1.20 -2.08
CA ILE A 206 8.43 0.50 -3.33
C ILE A 206 8.20 1.40 -4.53
N ALA A 207 7.13 2.20 -4.54
CA ALA A 207 6.88 3.16 -5.61
C ALA A 207 8.04 4.17 -5.74
N VAL A 208 8.57 4.67 -4.62
CA VAL A 208 9.74 5.57 -4.59
C VAL A 208 10.98 4.86 -5.12
N ARG A 209 11.26 3.64 -4.64
CA ARG A 209 12.40 2.85 -5.09
C ARG A 209 12.34 2.57 -6.60
N HIS A 210 11.15 2.26 -7.10
CA HIS A 210 10.94 1.93 -8.50
C HIS A 210 11.01 3.16 -9.41
N ALA A 211 10.59 4.34 -8.93
CA ALA A 211 10.81 5.60 -9.63
C ALA A 211 12.30 5.95 -9.73
N ALA A 212 13.06 5.77 -8.65
CA ALA A 212 14.50 6.02 -8.63
C ALA A 212 15.32 5.12 -9.57
N ARG A 213 14.81 3.92 -9.93
CA ARG A 213 15.46 3.02 -10.91
C ARG A 213 15.17 3.37 -12.36
N ARG A 214 14.19 4.24 -12.62
CA ARG A 214 13.76 4.64 -13.98
C ARG A 214 14.23 6.04 -14.38
N ALA A 215 14.80 6.80 -13.43
CA ALA A 215 15.45 8.09 -13.67
C ALA A 215 16.94 7.87 -13.94
#